data_AF-A0A2E3CQV8-F1
#
_entry.id   AF-A0A2E3CQV8-F1
#
_cell.length_a   1.000
_cell.length_b   1.000
_cell.length_c   1.000
_cell.angle_alpha   90.00
_cell.angle_beta   90.00
_cell.angle_gamma   90.00
#
_symmetry.space_group_name_H-M   'P 1'
#
loop_
_entity.id
_entity.type
_entity.pdbx_description
1 polymer ?
#
loop_
_entity_poly.entity_id
_entity_poly.type
_entity_poly.pdbx_seq_one_letter_code
_entity_poly.pdbx_strand_id
1 'polypeptide(L)'
;MDFHSHTMWSGDSTTTPEELRDCVAASGIDVLCITDHNAIKGALELVDELPCRVVVGEELKTHAGEIIGLFLEERIPQGIPPAEAAQNIREQGGIVYVPHPFDPMRNNLRSDVLDELVAADLVDGIEVLNGKTSLKSLNQKAVTYANEHDLAIGAGSDAHVAEAIGAAYLEMPDFGSPDEFLDSMRQGRAVGHYYDPPRRWRPRIVPSTAD
;
A
#
# COMPACT_ATOMS: atom_id res chain seq x y z
N MET A 1 -0.93 7.22 9.09
CA MET A 1 -0.84 5.82 8.62
C MET A 1 -0.44 5.79 7.16
N ASP A 2 0.58 5.03 6.80
CA ASP A 2 1.04 4.84 5.41
C ASP A 2 0.47 3.52 4.88
N PHE A 3 -0.37 3.58 3.83
CA PHE A 3 -1.18 2.46 3.34
C PHE A 3 -0.47 1.55 2.35
N HIS A 4 0.68 1.95 1.81
CA HIS A 4 1.30 1.26 0.69
C HIS A 4 2.82 1.35 0.81
N SER A 5 3.46 0.24 1.16
CA SER A 5 4.92 0.17 1.27
C SER A 5 5.47 -1.21 0.97
N HIS A 6 6.72 -1.25 0.50
CA HIS A 6 7.39 -2.47 0.07
C HIS A 6 8.74 -2.65 0.75
N THR A 7 9.02 -3.90 1.06
CA THR A 7 10.25 -4.38 1.68
C THR A 7 11.02 -5.27 0.72
N MET A 8 12.22 -5.70 1.09
CA MET A 8 13.01 -6.64 0.29
C MET A 8 12.30 -7.96 -0.08
N TRP A 9 11.15 -8.28 0.53
CA TRP A 9 10.34 -9.44 0.19
C TRP A 9 9.46 -9.26 -1.06
N SER A 10 9.20 -8.03 -1.52
CA SER A 10 8.46 -7.80 -2.79
C SER A 10 9.26 -8.23 -4.03
N GLY A 11 10.59 -8.36 -3.89
CA GLY A 11 11.52 -8.66 -4.98
C GLY A 11 11.94 -7.42 -5.80
N ASP A 12 11.28 -6.29 -5.60
CA ASP A 12 11.62 -5.04 -6.29
C ASP A 12 11.93 -3.87 -5.34
N SER A 13 11.71 -3.99 -4.04
CA SER A 13 12.24 -3.08 -3.03
C SER A 13 13.58 -3.56 -2.49
N THR A 14 14.41 -2.62 -2.03
CA THR A 14 15.72 -2.93 -1.42
C THR A 14 15.74 -2.70 0.09
N THR A 15 14.64 -2.20 0.66
CA THR A 15 14.53 -1.83 2.07
C THR A 15 14.69 -3.06 2.96
N THR A 16 15.76 -3.10 3.77
CA THR A 16 15.96 -4.17 4.76
C THR A 16 15.10 -3.95 6.01
N PRO A 17 14.89 -4.97 6.85
CA PRO A 17 14.27 -4.80 8.17
C PRO A 17 14.88 -3.70 9.02
N GLU A 18 16.22 -3.59 9.06
CA GLU A 18 16.88 -2.54 9.84
C GLU A 18 16.62 -1.15 9.26
N GLU A 19 16.76 -1.00 7.93
CA GLU A 19 16.48 0.27 7.25
C GLU A 19 15.01 0.69 7.46
N LEU A 20 14.07 -0.25 7.40
CA LEU A 20 12.66 0.02 7.64
C LEU A 20 12.41 0.48 9.09
N ARG A 21 13.00 -0.21 10.08
CA ARG A 21 12.89 0.15 11.50
C ARG A 21 13.36 1.58 11.75
N ASP A 22 14.51 1.94 11.20
CA ASP A 22 15.09 3.28 11.34
C ASP A 22 14.22 4.35 10.66
N CYS A 23 13.73 4.08 9.44
CA CYS A 23 12.91 5.03 8.69
C CYS A 23 11.50 5.20 9.26
N VAL A 24 10.89 4.14 9.79
CA VAL A 24 9.62 4.25 10.53
C VAL A 24 9.79 5.12 11.78
N ALA A 25 10.84 4.87 12.57
CA ALA A 25 11.13 5.68 13.76
C ALA A 25 11.39 7.15 13.40
N ALA A 26 12.11 7.41 12.31
CA ALA A 26 12.44 8.76 11.85
C ALA A 26 11.24 9.51 11.24
N SER A 27 10.35 8.80 10.54
CA SER A 27 9.16 9.40 9.92
C SER A 27 8.05 9.71 10.92
N GLY A 28 8.01 9.00 12.06
CA GLY A 28 6.97 9.16 13.07
C GLY A 28 5.61 8.61 12.64
N ILE A 29 5.58 7.69 11.67
CA ILE A 29 4.36 7.01 11.26
C ILE A 29 3.88 6.07 12.38
N ASP A 30 2.63 6.25 12.82
CA ASP A 30 2.02 5.43 13.87
C ASP A 30 1.63 4.02 13.41
N VAL A 31 1.24 3.90 12.13
CA VAL A 31 0.77 2.64 11.51
C VAL A 31 1.30 2.52 10.08
N LEU A 32 1.91 1.39 9.74
CA LEU A 32 2.44 1.07 8.41
C LEU A 32 1.74 -0.18 7.84
N CYS A 33 1.17 -0.08 6.65
CA CYS A 33 0.80 -1.24 5.85
C CYS A 33 2.03 -1.72 5.09
N ILE A 34 2.47 -2.95 5.36
CA ILE A 34 3.47 -3.62 4.53
C ILE A 34 2.70 -4.44 3.50
N THR A 35 2.85 -4.09 2.22
CA THR A 35 2.04 -4.60 1.11
C THR A 35 2.94 -5.11 -0.01
N ASP A 36 3.87 -5.99 0.34
CA ASP A 36 4.84 -6.54 -0.61
C ASP A 36 4.12 -7.17 -1.82
N HIS A 37 4.73 -7.04 -3.00
CA HIS A 37 4.19 -7.64 -4.21
C HIS A 37 4.02 -9.16 -4.09
N ASN A 38 2.76 -9.59 -4.12
CA ASN A 38 2.37 -10.98 -4.10
C ASN A 38 2.98 -11.76 -2.90
N ALA A 39 3.12 -11.12 -1.74
CA ALA A 39 3.66 -11.73 -0.53
C ALA A 39 3.15 -11.02 0.73
N ILE A 40 2.92 -11.79 1.80
CA ILE A 40 2.67 -11.26 3.15
C ILE A 40 3.83 -11.56 4.12
N LYS A 41 4.87 -12.26 3.66
CA LYS A 41 5.94 -12.79 4.51
C LYS A 41 6.69 -11.67 5.25
N GLY A 42 7.04 -10.58 4.54
CA GLY A 42 7.72 -9.43 5.16
C GLY A 42 6.85 -8.80 6.24
N ALA A 43 5.57 -8.60 5.96
CA ALA A 43 4.61 -8.08 6.91
C ALA A 43 4.46 -8.96 8.17
N LEU A 44 4.32 -10.27 8.01
CA LEU A 44 4.20 -11.23 9.12
C LEU A 44 5.47 -11.29 9.99
N GLU A 45 6.66 -11.24 9.37
CA GLU A 45 7.93 -11.26 10.12
C GLU A 45 8.18 -9.94 10.86
N LEU A 46 7.59 -8.83 10.41
CA LEU A 46 7.87 -7.49 10.93
C LEU A 46 6.79 -6.93 11.85
N VAL A 47 5.65 -7.63 11.99
CA VAL A 47 4.45 -7.12 12.69
C VAL A 47 4.72 -6.71 14.14
N ASP A 48 5.54 -7.48 14.85
CA ASP A 48 5.93 -7.24 16.24
C ASP A 48 7.36 -6.67 16.37
N GLU A 49 8.02 -6.39 15.25
CA GLU A 49 9.41 -5.96 15.20
C GLU A 49 9.55 -4.45 15.00
N LEU A 50 8.60 -3.79 14.35
CA LEU A 50 8.71 -2.36 14.05
C LEU A 50 8.25 -1.48 15.22
N PRO A 51 8.74 -0.22 15.32
CA PRO A 51 8.35 0.70 16.37
C PRO A 51 6.97 1.37 16.12
N CYS A 52 6.21 0.88 15.15
CA CYS A 52 4.86 1.30 14.81
C CYS A 52 3.94 0.07 14.75
N ARG A 53 2.61 0.28 14.73
CA ARG A 53 1.67 -0.80 14.41
C ARG A 53 1.86 -1.20 12.94
N VAL A 54 1.85 -2.48 12.65
CA VAL A 54 1.90 -2.99 11.27
C VAL A 54 0.54 -3.57 10.90
N VAL A 55 0.04 -3.21 9.72
CA VAL A 55 -1.08 -3.90 9.08
C VAL A 55 -0.50 -4.85 8.04
N VAL A 56 -0.83 -6.14 8.19
CA VAL A 56 -0.42 -7.17 7.24
C VAL A 56 -1.23 -7.01 5.96
N GLY A 57 -0.55 -6.79 4.84
CA GLY A 57 -1.19 -6.70 3.54
C GLY A 57 -0.35 -7.27 2.42
N GLU A 58 -0.95 -7.30 1.24
CA GLU A 58 -0.35 -7.80 0.00
C GLU A 58 -0.78 -6.90 -1.15
N GLU A 59 0.15 -6.39 -1.95
CA GLU A 59 -0.18 -5.86 -3.27
C GLU A 59 -0.15 -7.00 -4.28
N LEU A 60 -1.31 -7.60 -4.51
CA LEU A 60 -1.45 -8.74 -5.41
C LEU A 60 -1.71 -8.29 -6.84
N LYS A 61 -1.04 -8.95 -7.78
CA LYS A 61 -1.24 -8.73 -9.20
C LYS A 61 -2.33 -9.66 -9.71
N THR A 62 -3.46 -9.10 -10.12
CA THR A 62 -4.53 -9.80 -10.84
C THR A 62 -4.21 -9.84 -12.35
N HIS A 63 -5.09 -10.44 -13.15
CA HIS A 63 -4.97 -10.35 -14.61
C HIS A 63 -5.29 -8.96 -15.19
N ALA A 64 -5.87 -8.04 -14.41
CA ALA A 64 -6.34 -6.73 -14.88
C ALA A 64 -5.66 -5.53 -14.20
N GLY A 65 -4.67 -5.78 -13.33
CA GLY A 65 -3.96 -4.77 -12.54
C GLY A 65 -3.78 -5.20 -11.08
N GLU A 66 -3.35 -4.29 -10.23
CA GLU A 66 -3.08 -4.55 -8.82
C GLU A 66 -4.26 -4.19 -7.93
N ILE A 67 -4.40 -4.98 -6.85
CA ILE A 67 -5.29 -4.75 -5.72
C ILE A 67 -4.45 -4.96 -4.47
N ILE A 68 -4.71 -4.19 -3.42
CA ILE A 68 -4.16 -4.44 -2.10
C ILE A 68 -5.24 -5.08 -1.23
N GLY A 69 -4.89 -6.21 -0.61
CA GLY A 69 -5.63 -6.75 0.53
C GLY A 69 -4.95 -6.31 1.83
N LEU A 70 -5.70 -5.74 2.76
CA LEU A 70 -5.23 -5.41 4.12
C LEU A 70 -5.86 -6.33 5.15
N PHE A 71 -5.18 -6.51 6.29
CA PHE A 71 -5.54 -7.41 7.38
C PHE A 71 -5.60 -8.88 6.95
N LEU A 72 -4.66 -9.30 6.12
CA LEU A 72 -4.59 -10.68 5.62
C LEU A 72 -3.92 -11.62 6.64
N GLU A 73 -4.43 -12.84 6.72
CA GLU A 73 -3.81 -13.96 7.44
C GLU A 73 -3.11 -14.92 6.46
N GLU A 74 -3.67 -15.08 5.27
CA GLU A 74 -3.14 -15.91 4.19
C GLU A 74 -2.96 -15.09 2.90
N ARG A 75 -1.91 -15.42 2.16
CA ARG A 75 -1.60 -14.80 0.87
C ARG A 75 -2.70 -15.12 -0.16
N ILE A 76 -3.08 -14.12 -0.95
CA ILE A 76 -3.98 -14.29 -2.09
C ILE A 76 -3.20 -14.76 -3.34
N PRO A 77 -3.71 -15.73 -4.12
CA PRO A 77 -3.04 -16.18 -5.33
C PRO A 77 -2.90 -15.07 -6.38
N GLN A 78 -1.74 -15.01 -7.03
CA GLN A 78 -1.46 -14.08 -8.13
C GLN A 78 -2.13 -14.53 -9.44
N GLY A 79 -2.57 -13.58 -10.25
CA GLY A 79 -3.06 -13.78 -11.61
C GLY A 79 -4.54 -14.17 -11.71
N ILE A 80 -5.23 -14.26 -10.57
CA ILE A 80 -6.65 -14.59 -10.51
C ILE A 80 -7.54 -13.41 -10.96
N PRO A 81 -8.85 -13.65 -11.20
CA PRO A 81 -9.81 -12.58 -11.44
C PRO A 81 -9.88 -11.53 -10.33
N PRO A 82 -9.98 -10.22 -10.67
CA PRO A 82 -10.12 -9.15 -9.69
C PRO A 82 -11.28 -9.33 -8.71
N ALA A 83 -12.43 -9.81 -9.19
CA ALA A 83 -13.58 -10.07 -8.33
C ALA A 83 -13.32 -11.25 -7.36
N GLU A 84 -12.63 -12.29 -7.83
CA GLU A 84 -12.22 -13.44 -7.00
C GLU A 84 -11.16 -13.01 -5.97
N ALA A 85 -10.20 -12.16 -6.36
CA ALA A 85 -9.26 -11.55 -5.44
C ALA A 85 -9.94 -10.74 -4.33
N ALA A 86 -10.88 -9.86 -4.69
CA ALA A 86 -11.65 -9.08 -3.73
C ALA A 86 -12.47 -9.97 -2.77
N GLN A 87 -13.08 -11.04 -3.29
CA GLN A 87 -13.80 -12.02 -2.47
C GLN A 87 -12.88 -12.76 -1.50
N ASN A 88 -11.73 -13.26 -1.98
CA ASN A 88 -10.77 -13.96 -1.12
C ASN A 88 -10.20 -13.06 -0.01
N ILE A 89 -10.02 -11.76 -0.28
CA ILE A 89 -9.63 -10.77 0.75
C ILE A 89 -10.73 -10.66 1.80
N ARG A 90 -11.99 -10.47 1.37
CA ARG A 90 -13.13 -10.30 2.28
C ARG A 90 -13.47 -11.56 3.07
N GLU A 91 -13.23 -12.75 2.51
CA GLU A 91 -13.40 -14.03 3.22
C GLU A 91 -12.47 -14.16 4.44
N GLN A 92 -11.35 -13.44 4.43
CA GLN A 92 -10.44 -13.32 5.58
C GLN A 92 -10.83 -12.18 6.54
N GLY A 93 -11.92 -11.46 6.27
CA GLY A 93 -12.27 -10.22 6.99
C GLY A 93 -11.37 -9.03 6.63
N GLY A 94 -10.63 -9.14 5.53
CA GLY A 94 -9.72 -8.10 5.05
C GLY A 94 -10.44 -6.97 4.30
N ILE A 95 -9.68 -5.91 4.03
CA ILE A 95 -10.15 -4.72 3.31
C ILE A 95 -9.61 -4.73 1.88
N VAL A 96 -10.48 -4.51 0.90
CA VAL A 96 -10.13 -4.39 -0.52
C VAL A 96 -9.79 -2.93 -0.83
N TYR A 97 -8.51 -2.67 -1.04
CA TYR A 97 -7.95 -1.35 -1.31
C TYR A 97 -7.36 -1.28 -2.72
N VAL A 98 -7.70 -0.24 -3.49
CA VAL A 98 -7.21 -0.07 -4.86
C VAL A 98 -6.03 0.93 -4.88
N PRO A 99 -4.79 0.48 -5.09
CA PRO A 99 -3.61 1.35 -5.16
C PRO A 99 -3.52 2.10 -6.49
N HIS A 100 -2.85 3.27 -6.45
CA HIS A 100 -2.47 4.12 -7.59
C HIS A 100 -3.46 4.09 -8.79
N PRO A 101 -4.78 4.27 -8.56
CA PRO A 101 -5.75 4.17 -9.63
C PRO A 101 -5.48 5.24 -10.69
N PHE A 102 -5.73 4.88 -11.95
CA PHE A 102 -5.56 5.75 -13.11
C PHE A 102 -4.12 6.16 -13.45
N ASP A 103 -3.08 5.65 -12.76
CA ASP A 103 -1.69 5.88 -13.14
C ASP A 103 -1.17 4.79 -14.10
N PRO A 104 -1.09 5.08 -15.43
CA PRO A 104 -0.67 4.07 -16.40
C PRO A 104 0.82 3.72 -16.32
N MET A 105 1.61 4.44 -15.53
CA MET A 105 3.01 4.11 -15.24
C MET A 105 3.15 3.10 -14.10
N ARG A 106 2.04 2.73 -13.46
CA ARG A 106 1.92 1.66 -12.47
C ARG A 106 1.04 0.54 -13.07
N ASN A 107 0.97 -0.63 -12.44
CA ASN A 107 0.03 -1.66 -12.90
C ASN A 107 -1.37 -1.39 -12.31
N ASN A 108 -1.87 -0.17 -12.48
CA ASN A 108 -3.16 0.24 -11.96
C ASN A 108 -4.27 -0.68 -12.49
N LEU A 109 -5.32 -0.90 -11.69
CA LEU A 109 -6.49 -1.64 -12.15
C LEU A 109 -7.09 -0.95 -13.38
N ARG A 110 -7.39 -1.73 -14.42
CA ARG A 110 -8.11 -1.24 -15.61
C ARG A 110 -9.40 -0.54 -15.19
N SER A 111 -9.67 0.64 -15.76
CA SER A 111 -10.78 1.49 -15.30
C SER A 111 -12.15 0.84 -15.44
N ASP A 112 -12.41 0.10 -16.52
CA ASP A 112 -13.67 -0.62 -16.69
C ASP A 112 -13.85 -1.74 -15.66
N VAL A 113 -12.77 -2.40 -15.26
CA VAL A 113 -12.79 -3.42 -14.20
C VAL A 113 -12.98 -2.78 -12.83
N LEU A 114 -12.35 -1.62 -12.57
CA LEU A 114 -12.59 -0.87 -11.34
C LEU A 114 -14.08 -0.49 -11.22
N ASP A 115 -14.69 0.02 -12.29
CA ASP A 115 -16.11 0.36 -12.33
C ASP A 115 -17.00 -0.87 -12.06
N GLU A 116 -16.66 -2.03 -12.63
CA GLU A 116 -17.36 -3.29 -12.38
C GLU A 116 -17.27 -3.74 -10.91
N LEU A 117 -16.09 -3.66 -10.28
CA LEU A 117 -15.91 -4.04 -8.88
C LEU A 117 -16.65 -3.09 -7.94
N VAL A 118 -16.60 -1.78 -8.21
CA VAL A 118 -17.31 -0.77 -7.42
C VAL A 118 -18.83 -0.96 -7.55
N ALA A 119 -19.33 -1.19 -8.77
CA ALA A 119 -20.75 -1.48 -8.99
C ALA A 119 -21.22 -2.77 -8.31
N ALA A 120 -20.29 -3.73 -8.10
CA ALA A 120 -20.54 -4.97 -7.38
C ALA A 120 -20.31 -4.87 -5.86
N ASP A 121 -20.01 -3.68 -5.33
CA ASP A 121 -19.70 -3.44 -3.92
C ASP A 121 -18.53 -4.30 -3.41
N LEU A 122 -17.48 -4.43 -4.24
CA LEU A 122 -16.28 -5.23 -3.95
C LEU A 122 -15.02 -4.38 -3.68
N VAL A 123 -15.17 -3.06 -3.57
CA VAL A 123 -14.06 -2.13 -3.26
C VAL A 123 -14.44 -1.35 -2.01
N ASP A 124 -13.59 -1.42 -0.98
CA ASP A 124 -13.84 -0.73 0.29
C ASP A 124 -13.18 0.65 0.31
N GLY A 125 -11.97 0.74 -0.25
CA GLY A 125 -11.23 1.99 -0.31
C GLY A 125 -10.35 2.14 -1.53
N ILE A 126 -9.97 3.39 -1.81
CA ILE A 126 -9.19 3.75 -2.98
C ILE A 126 -8.07 4.72 -2.60
N GLU A 127 -6.90 4.53 -3.20
CA GLU A 127 -5.76 5.41 -2.99
C GLU A 127 -5.96 6.75 -3.70
N VAL A 128 -6.10 7.81 -2.91
CA VAL A 128 -6.29 9.17 -3.46
C VAL A 128 -5.00 9.98 -3.52
N LEU A 129 -3.94 9.50 -2.86
CA LEU A 129 -2.61 10.09 -2.90
C LEU A 129 -1.56 8.98 -2.83
N ASN A 130 -1.03 8.62 -4.00
CA ASN A 130 0.14 7.76 -4.12
C ASN A 130 1.42 8.60 -4.20
N GLY A 131 2.42 8.29 -3.37
CA GLY A 131 3.71 8.99 -3.31
C GLY A 131 4.54 8.87 -4.60
N LYS A 132 4.30 7.85 -5.41
CA LYS A 132 4.99 7.61 -6.68
C LYS A 132 4.25 8.12 -7.91
N THR A 133 3.04 8.65 -7.79
CA THR A 133 2.29 9.23 -8.91
C THR A 133 2.76 10.66 -9.19
N SER A 134 3.45 10.85 -10.32
CA SER A 134 4.09 12.13 -10.67
C SER A 134 3.11 13.23 -11.11
N LEU A 135 2.02 12.85 -11.77
CA LEU A 135 1.02 13.79 -12.26
C LEU A 135 -0.08 13.98 -11.21
N LYS A 136 -0.13 15.17 -10.60
CA LYS A 136 -1.16 15.53 -9.61
C LYS A 136 -2.59 15.33 -10.10
N SER A 137 -2.83 15.43 -11.41
CA SER A 137 -4.15 15.22 -12.01
C SER A 137 -4.67 13.79 -11.84
N LEU A 138 -3.78 12.79 -11.71
CA LEU A 138 -4.17 11.39 -11.55
C LEU A 138 -4.65 11.13 -10.12
N ASN A 139 -3.91 11.60 -9.11
CA ASN A 139 -4.37 11.63 -7.71
C ASN A 139 -5.67 12.44 -7.58
N GLN A 140 -5.80 13.59 -8.25
CA GLN A 140 -7.06 14.35 -8.24
C GLN A 140 -8.23 13.59 -8.87
N LYS A 141 -7.97 12.80 -9.92
CA LYS A 141 -8.98 11.92 -10.52
C LYS A 141 -9.42 10.84 -9.54
N ALA A 142 -8.49 10.26 -8.77
CA ALA A 142 -8.79 9.32 -7.70
C ALA A 142 -9.68 9.93 -6.60
N VAL A 143 -9.37 11.17 -6.17
CA VAL A 143 -10.23 11.92 -5.23
C VAL A 143 -11.64 12.10 -5.79
N THR A 144 -11.79 12.53 -7.04
CA THR A 144 -13.10 12.72 -7.66
C THR A 144 -13.87 11.41 -7.70
N TYR A 145 -13.22 10.33 -8.15
CA TYR A 145 -13.82 9.00 -8.23
C TYR A 145 -14.28 8.48 -6.86
N ALA A 146 -13.45 8.63 -5.83
CA ALA A 146 -13.80 8.23 -4.47
C ALA A 146 -15.08 8.93 -3.98
N ASN A 147 -15.20 10.24 -4.22
CA ASN A 147 -16.38 11.02 -3.83
C ASN A 147 -17.64 10.65 -4.64
N GLU A 148 -17.50 10.39 -5.94
CA GLU A 148 -18.61 10.02 -6.82
C GLU A 148 -19.20 8.64 -6.46
N HIS A 149 -18.38 7.76 -5.89
CA HIS A 149 -18.73 6.37 -5.56
C HIS A 149 -18.82 6.08 -4.06
N ASP A 150 -18.71 7.10 -3.19
CA ASP A 150 -18.76 6.99 -1.72
C ASP A 150 -17.77 5.97 -1.12
N LEU A 151 -16.56 5.91 -1.70
CA LEU A 151 -15.49 5.01 -1.25
C LEU A 151 -14.66 5.64 -0.13
N ALA A 152 -14.16 4.80 0.79
CA ALA A 152 -13.16 5.26 1.75
C ALA A 152 -11.85 5.66 1.04
N ILE A 153 -11.13 6.62 1.59
CA ILE A 153 -9.89 7.11 0.99
C ILE A 153 -8.66 6.58 1.71
N GLY A 154 -7.59 6.32 0.97
CA GLY A 154 -6.27 6.02 1.52
C GLY A 154 -5.17 6.84 0.85
N ALA A 155 -3.99 6.80 1.46
CA ALA A 155 -2.80 7.44 0.94
C ALA A 155 -1.57 6.62 1.37
N GLY A 156 -0.68 6.37 0.42
CA GLY A 156 0.47 5.51 0.61
C GLY A 156 1.71 6.05 -0.09
N SER A 157 2.86 5.82 0.52
CA SER A 157 4.15 6.25 -0.05
C SER A 157 4.53 5.45 -1.29
N ASP A 158 4.02 4.22 -1.41
CA ASP A 158 4.45 3.21 -2.39
C ASP A 158 5.97 3.04 -2.35
N ALA A 159 6.51 3.07 -1.12
CA ALA A 159 7.93 3.11 -0.86
C ALA A 159 8.61 1.80 -1.28
N HIS A 160 9.59 1.90 -2.16
CA HIS A 160 10.50 0.79 -2.54
C HIS A 160 11.96 1.04 -2.11
N VAL A 161 12.18 2.16 -1.43
CA VAL A 161 13.43 2.55 -0.79
C VAL A 161 13.06 3.12 0.58
N ALA A 162 13.94 2.93 1.56
CA ALA A 162 13.67 3.29 2.95
C ALA A 162 13.32 4.78 3.11
N GLU A 163 13.98 5.66 2.35
CA GLU A 163 13.77 7.11 2.43
C GLU A 163 12.40 7.58 1.92
N ALA A 164 11.63 6.73 1.24
CA ALA A 164 10.29 7.05 0.75
C ALA A 164 9.19 6.81 1.80
N ILE A 165 9.48 6.05 2.87
CA ILE A 165 8.49 5.73 3.91
C ILE A 165 7.95 7.02 4.52
N GLY A 166 6.61 7.16 4.56
CA GLY A 166 5.94 8.36 5.05
C GLY A 166 5.97 9.56 4.10
N ALA A 167 6.43 9.41 2.84
CA ALA A 167 6.33 10.48 1.84
C ALA A 167 4.87 10.85 1.50
N ALA A 168 3.96 9.88 1.60
CA ALA A 168 2.53 10.06 1.59
C ALA A 168 1.86 9.12 2.62
N TYR A 169 0.83 9.62 3.29
CA TYR A 169 0.12 8.94 4.36
C TYR A 169 -1.26 9.57 4.57
N LEU A 170 -2.13 8.85 5.27
CA LEU A 170 -3.42 9.34 5.75
C LEU A 170 -3.32 9.74 7.22
N GLU A 171 -3.68 10.97 7.55
CA GLU A 171 -4.02 11.35 8.92
C GLU A 171 -5.47 10.96 9.18
N MET A 172 -5.72 10.13 10.18
CA MET A 172 -7.04 9.60 10.50
C MET A 172 -7.14 9.29 12.00
N PRO A 173 -8.35 9.17 12.58
CA PRO A 173 -8.51 8.62 13.92
C PRO A 173 -7.87 7.23 14.06
N ASP A 174 -7.46 6.88 15.28
CA ASP A 174 -7.03 5.50 15.59
C ASP A 174 -8.24 4.55 15.55
N PHE A 175 -7.96 3.27 15.35
CA PHE A 175 -8.95 2.21 15.15
C PHE A 175 -8.59 0.96 15.97
N GLY A 176 -9.60 0.24 16.46
CA GLY A 176 -9.46 -1.01 17.21
C GLY A 176 -9.83 -2.27 16.42
N SER A 177 -10.51 -2.13 15.27
CA SER A 177 -10.96 -3.25 14.43
C SER A 177 -10.97 -2.88 12.93
N PRO A 178 -11.05 -3.85 12.00
CA PRO A 178 -11.24 -3.59 10.58
C PRO A 178 -12.53 -2.81 10.25
N ASP A 179 -13.60 -2.96 11.02
CA ASP A 179 -14.83 -2.19 10.82
C ASP A 179 -14.61 -0.71 11.19
N GLU A 180 -14.00 -0.44 12.35
CA GLU A 180 -13.65 0.92 12.79
C GLU A 180 -12.60 1.57 11.86
N PHE A 181 -11.79 0.74 11.21
CA PHE A 181 -10.77 1.19 10.26
C PHE A 181 -11.40 1.90 9.06
N LEU A 182 -12.45 1.35 8.45
CA LEU A 182 -13.13 1.98 7.32
C LEU A 182 -13.77 3.32 7.69
N ASP A 183 -14.39 3.39 8.86
CA ASP A 183 -14.97 4.65 9.37
C ASP A 183 -13.90 5.71 9.65
N SER A 184 -12.72 5.28 10.09
CA SER A 184 -11.56 6.15 10.29
C SER A 184 -11.00 6.63 8.95
N MET A 185 -10.92 5.77 7.93
CA MET A 185 -10.47 6.14 6.58
C MET A 185 -11.36 7.23 5.97
N ARG A 186 -12.68 7.12 6.13
CA ARG A 186 -13.66 8.11 5.64
C ARG A 186 -13.49 9.50 6.28
N GLN A 187 -12.95 9.56 7.50
CA GLN A 187 -12.65 10.80 8.20
C GLN A 187 -11.22 11.32 7.93
N GLY A 188 -10.45 10.56 7.14
CA GLY A 188 -9.05 10.80 6.92
C GLY A 188 -8.76 12.02 6.06
N ARG A 189 -7.52 12.50 6.16
CA ARG A 189 -6.97 13.55 5.31
C ARG A 189 -5.65 13.06 4.72
N ALA A 190 -5.59 12.99 3.39
CA ALA A 190 -4.37 12.61 2.69
C ALA A 190 -3.31 13.72 2.82
N VAL A 191 -2.09 13.33 3.18
CA VAL A 191 -0.94 14.22 3.36
C VAL A 191 0.26 13.60 2.67
N GLY A 192 1.00 14.39 1.91
CA GLY A 192 2.21 13.89 1.27
C GLY A 192 2.62 14.68 0.04
N HIS A 193 3.58 14.10 -0.67
CA HIS A 193 4.16 14.67 -1.88
C HIS A 193 4.69 13.55 -2.78
N TYR A 194 4.95 13.90 -4.04
CA TYR A 194 5.63 13.00 -4.95
C TYR A 194 7.07 12.74 -4.50
N TYR A 195 7.44 11.47 -4.46
CA TYR A 195 8.75 10.96 -4.08
C TYR A 195 9.11 9.72 -4.91
N ASP A 196 9.87 9.91 -5.98
CA ASP A 196 10.46 8.81 -6.77
C ASP A 196 11.89 9.17 -7.21
N PRO A 197 12.80 9.43 -6.27
CA PRO A 197 14.19 9.67 -6.62
C PRO A 197 14.84 8.39 -7.14
N PRO A 198 15.85 8.50 -8.02
CA PRO A 198 16.61 7.34 -8.45
C PRO A 198 17.23 6.63 -7.25
N ARG A 199 17.20 5.30 -7.28
CA ARG A 199 17.78 4.46 -6.23
C ARG A 199 19.24 4.85 -6.01
N ARG A 200 19.58 5.19 -4.76
CA ARG A 200 20.97 5.42 -4.38
C ARG A 200 21.63 4.06 -4.18
N TRP A 201 22.49 3.67 -5.12
CA TRP A 201 23.25 2.44 -4.99
C TRP A 201 24.21 2.55 -3.80
N ARG A 202 24.09 1.64 -2.84
CA ARG A 202 25.07 1.42 -1.78
C ARG A 202 25.73 0.06 -2.00
N PRO A 203 27.07 -0.03 -2.10
CA PRO A 203 27.75 -1.32 -2.19
C PRO A 203 27.43 -2.13 -0.92
N ARG A 204 26.78 -3.28 -1.08
CA ARG A 204 26.53 -4.24 0.01
C ARG A 204 27.66 -5.27 0.15
N ILE A 205 28.65 -5.24 -0.73
CA ILE A 205 29.90 -5.99 -0.61
C ILE A 205 30.91 -5.08 0.09
N VAL A 206 31.24 -5.41 1.34
CA VAL A 206 32.44 -4.90 2.01
C VAL A 206 33.62 -5.70 1.45
N PRO A 207 34.65 -5.08 0.84
CA PRO A 207 35.84 -5.80 0.41
C PRO A 207 36.43 -6.58 1.59
N SER A 208 36.77 -7.85 1.38
CA SER A 208 37.29 -8.77 2.42
C SER A 208 38.70 -8.45 2.90
N THR A 209 39.27 -7.31 2.51
CA THR A 209 40.63 -6.90 2.86
C THR A 209 40.56 -5.53 3.50
N ALA A 210 40.63 -5.50 4.83
CA ALA A 210 41.27 -4.40 5.52
C ALA A 210 42.78 -4.52 5.28
N ASP A 211 43.45 -3.39 5.05
CA ASP A 211 44.91 -3.28 4.89
C ASP A 211 45.71 -3.97 6.00
#